data_AF-A0A1F8BMP5-F1
#
_entry.id   AF-A0A1F8BMP5-F1
#
_cell.length_a   1.000
_cell.length_b   1.000
_cell.length_c   1.000
_cell.angle_alpha   90.00
_cell.angle_beta   90.00
_cell.angle_gamma   90.00
#
_symmetry.space_group_name_H-M   'P 1'
#
loop_
_entity.id
_entity.type
_entity.pdbx_description
1 polymer ?
#
loop_
_entity_poly.entity_id
_entity_poly.type
_entity_poly.pdbx_seq_one_letter_code
_entity_poly.pdbx_strand_id
1 'polypeptide(L)'
;MDKKKKKDKQYKFFADAFHEVVVPLLENMATKDDVKDMATKDDIDKINSRLVKIDDKLERYGNRPDGHEKRITKLENKVAIAS
;
A
#
# COMPACT_ATOMS: atom_id res chain seq x y z
N MET A 1 11.34 61.85 15.44
CA MET A 1 11.07 60.41 15.72
C MET A 1 12.40 59.69 15.73
N ASP A 2 12.73 58.98 16.80
CA ASP A 2 14.05 58.35 17.01
C ASP A 2 14.35 57.28 15.92
N LYS A 3 15.54 57.30 15.32
CA LYS A 3 15.93 56.38 14.22
C LYS A 3 15.87 54.92 14.66
N LYS A 4 16.18 54.65 15.92
CA LYS A 4 16.07 53.30 16.53
C LYS A 4 14.62 52.80 16.49
N LYS A 5 13.70 53.65 16.94
CA LYS A 5 12.25 53.36 16.96
C LYS A 5 11.67 53.11 15.56
N LYS A 6 12.26 53.69 14.50
CA LYS A 6 11.87 53.42 13.11
C LYS A 6 12.35 52.05 12.62
N LYS A 7 13.58 51.65 12.96
CA LYS A 7 14.11 50.31 12.66
C LYS A 7 13.30 49.22 13.36
N ASP A 8 12.97 49.41 14.63
CA ASP A 8 12.18 48.43 15.39
C ASP A 8 10.79 48.20 14.76
N LYS A 9 10.15 49.27 14.27
CA LYS A 9 8.87 49.16 13.54
C LYS A 9 9.01 48.41 12.22
N GLN A 10 10.11 48.60 11.49
CA GLN A 10 10.38 47.86 10.25
C GLN A 10 10.59 46.38 10.55
N TYR A 11 11.41 46.03 11.54
CA TYR A 11 11.61 44.63 11.94
C TYR A 11 10.31 43.97 12.36
N LYS A 12 9.48 44.66 13.15
CA LYS A 12 8.18 44.13 13.55
C LYS A 12 7.26 43.90 12.34
N PHE A 13 7.17 44.87 11.43
CA PHE A 13 6.38 44.72 10.21
C PHE A 13 6.80 43.51 9.37
N PHE A 14 8.10 43.30 9.17
CA PHE A 14 8.59 42.13 8.43
C PHE A 14 8.36 40.81 9.17
N ALA A 15 8.51 40.80 10.50
CA ALA A 15 8.23 39.61 11.29
C ALA A 15 6.74 39.22 11.23
N ASP A 16 5.84 40.20 11.34
CA ASP A 16 4.39 39.99 11.28
C ASP A 16 3.99 39.47 9.88
N ALA A 17 4.46 40.13 8.81
CA ALA A 17 4.21 39.71 7.44
C ALA A 17 4.76 38.31 7.13
N PHE A 18 5.93 37.96 7.67
CA PHE A 18 6.51 36.63 7.51
C PHE A 18 5.65 35.56 8.20
N HIS A 19 5.18 35.81 9.43
CA HIS A 19 4.31 34.87 10.13
C HIS A 19 2.96 34.69 9.42
N GLU A 20 2.35 35.78 8.96
CA GLU A 20 1.07 35.77 8.25
C GLU A 20 1.13 34.92 6.96
N VAL A 21 2.26 34.94 6.26
CA VAL A 21 2.42 34.21 5.00
C VAL A 21 2.96 32.79 5.21
N VAL A 22 4.03 32.65 5.99
CA VAL A 22 4.80 31.39 6.04
C VAL A 22 4.17 30.36 6.97
N VAL A 23 3.61 30.77 8.11
CA VAL A 23 3.04 29.81 9.07
C VAL A 23 1.86 29.02 8.46
N PRO A 24 0.86 29.64 7.80
CA PRO A 24 -0.23 28.89 7.16
C PRO A 24 0.25 27.98 6.01
N LEU A 25 1.34 28.36 5.33
CA LEU A 25 1.96 27.55 4.29
C LEU A 25 2.57 26.25 4.86
N LEU A 26 3.14 26.33 6.07
CA LEU A 26 3.72 25.17 6.76
C LEU A 26 2.67 24.24 7.35
N GLU A 27 1.48 24.74 7.70
CA GLU A 27 0.37 23.93 8.23
C GLU A 27 -0.12 22.86 7.24
N ASN A 28 0.09 23.06 5.94
CA ASN A 28 -0.30 22.10 4.90
C ASN A 28 0.78 21.06 4.58
N MET A 29 1.95 21.15 5.21
CA MET A 29 3.01 20.17 4.99
C MET A 29 2.78 18.92 5.84
N ALA A 30 2.74 17.76 5.19
CA ALA A 30 2.86 16.49 5.89
C ALA A 30 4.22 16.40 6.58
N THR A 31 4.20 15.97 7.84
CA THR A 31 5.37 15.67 8.65
C THR A 31 5.87 14.26 8.36
N LYS A 32 7.05 13.94 8.89
CA LYS A 32 7.58 12.56 8.82
C LYS A 32 6.68 11.57 9.59
N ASP A 33 6.04 12.03 10.66
CA ASP A 33 5.16 11.19 11.46
C ASP A 33 3.87 10.86 10.71
N ASP A 34 3.40 11.74 9.82
CA ASP A 34 2.21 11.49 8.99
C ASP A 34 2.45 10.38 7.95
N VAL A 35 3.69 10.18 7.51
CA VAL A 35 4.03 9.23 6.44
C VAL A 35 4.78 7.98 6.91
N LYS A 36 5.06 7.85 8.21
CA LYS A 36 5.89 6.76 8.75
C LYS A 36 5.32 5.36 8.51
N ASP A 37 3.99 5.24 8.45
CA ASP A 37 3.25 3.98 8.30
C ASP A 37 2.67 3.80 6.89
N MET A 38 3.04 4.66 5.93
CA MET A 38 2.61 4.50 4.54
C MET A 38 3.29 3.28 3.91
N ALA A 39 2.47 2.36 3.40
CA ALA A 39 2.96 1.25 2.60
C ALA A 39 3.69 1.75 1.34
N THR A 40 4.77 1.07 0.98
CA THR A 40 5.56 1.39 -0.21
C THR A 40 5.10 0.57 -1.41
N LYS A 41 5.61 0.91 -2.60
CA LYS A 41 5.39 0.11 -3.82
C LYS A 41 5.93 -1.32 -3.65
N ASP A 42 7.07 -1.48 -3.00
CA ASP A 42 7.67 -2.80 -2.75
C ASP A 42 6.76 -3.70 -1.89
N ASP A 43 6.00 -3.11 -0.97
CA ASP A 43 5.04 -3.87 -0.16
C ASP A 43 3.87 -4.38 -1.00
N ILE A 44 3.43 -3.59 -1.98
CA ILE A 44 2.42 -3.99 -2.96
C ILE A 44 2.97 -5.12 -3.85
N ASP A 45 4.20 -5.02 -4.33
CA ASP A 45 4.82 -6.04 -5.18
C ASP A 45 4.99 -7.38 -4.46
N LYS A 46 5.29 -7.35 -3.15
CA LYS A 46 5.30 -8.55 -2.29
C LYS A 46 3.91 -9.18 -2.21
N ILE A 47 2.85 -8.39 -2.10
CA ILE A 47 1.47 -8.90 -2.08
C ILE A 47 1.13 -9.51 -3.44
N ASN A 48 1.40 -8.81 -4.54
CA ASN A 48 1.16 -9.32 -5.89
C ASN A 48 1.87 -10.66 -6.14
N SER A 49 3.13 -10.77 -5.72
CA SER A 49 3.89 -12.02 -5.81
C SER A 49 3.27 -13.17 -5.02
N ARG A 50 2.62 -12.89 -3.89
CA ARG A 50 1.88 -13.90 -3.11
C ARG A 50 0.58 -14.29 -3.80
N LEU A 51 -0.13 -13.32 -4.40
CA LEU A 51 -1.37 -13.56 -5.13
C LEU A 51 -1.14 -14.47 -6.35
N VAL A 52 -0.12 -14.21 -7.16
CA VAL A 52 0.24 -15.08 -8.29
C VAL A 52 0.47 -16.53 -7.84
N LYS A 53 1.20 -16.72 -6.73
CA LYS A 53 1.42 -18.06 -6.17
C LYS A 53 0.16 -18.72 -5.63
N ILE A 54 -0.84 -17.94 -5.22
CA ILE A 54 -2.14 -18.46 -4.79
C ILE A 54 -2.92 -18.90 -6.03
N ASP A 55 -2.93 -18.11 -7.10
CA ASP A 55 -3.58 -18.46 -8.36
C ASP A 55 -3.04 -19.77 -8.94
N ASP A 56 -1.71 -19.94 -8.99
CA ASP A 56 -1.06 -21.19 -9.40
C ASP A 56 -1.50 -22.40 -8.56
N LYS A 57 -1.72 -22.21 -7.25
CA LYS A 57 -2.18 -23.27 -6.35
C LYS A 57 -3.65 -23.60 -6.58
N LEU A 58 -4.47 -22.58 -6.79
CA LEU A 58 -5.89 -22.75 -7.07
C LEU A 58 -6.11 -23.49 -8.39
N GLU A 59 -5.33 -23.19 -9.43
CA GLU A 59 -5.37 -23.93 -10.69
C GLU A 59 -5.06 -25.42 -10.48
N ARG A 60 -4.01 -25.75 -9.73
CA ARG A 60 -3.67 -27.14 -9.40
C ARG A 60 -4.77 -27.84 -8.62
N TYR A 61 -5.42 -27.14 -7.69
CA TYR A 61 -6.54 -27.70 -6.95
C TYR A 61 -7.78 -27.89 -7.82
N GLY A 62 -8.04 -27.02 -8.78
CA GLY A 62 -9.10 -27.18 -9.77
C GLY A 62 -8.91 -28.42 -10.65
N ASN A 63 -7.68 -28.70 -11.07
CA ASN A 63 -7.38 -29.83 -11.96
C ASN A 63 -7.29 -31.20 -11.25
N ARG A 64 -7.16 -31.21 -9.91
CA ARG A 64 -6.98 -32.45 -9.13
C ARG A 64 -8.23 -33.35 -9.10
N PRO A 65 -9.45 -32.82 -8.89
CA PRO A 65 -10.70 -33.59 -9.00
C PRO A 65 -10.83 -34.35 -10.32
N ASP A 66 -10.58 -33.72 -11.46
CA ASP A 66 -10.68 -34.37 -12.78
C ASP A 66 -9.77 -35.60 -12.89
N GLY A 67 -8.56 -35.49 -12.34
CA GLY A 67 -7.62 -36.60 -12.28
C GLY A 67 -8.11 -37.72 -11.37
N HIS A 68 -8.73 -37.38 -10.24
CA HIS A 68 -9.34 -38.36 -9.34
C HIS A 68 -10.56 -39.02 -9.97
N GLU A 69 -11.42 -38.27 -10.64
CA GLU A 69 -12.60 -38.76 -11.34
C GLU A 69 -12.23 -39.79 -12.41
N LYS A 70 -11.25 -39.48 -13.27
CA LYS A 70 -10.72 -40.44 -14.26
C LYS A 70 -10.20 -41.73 -13.62
N ARG A 71 -9.54 -41.63 -12.46
CA ARG A 71 -9.02 -42.80 -11.73
C ARG A 71 -10.15 -43.61 -11.11
N ILE A 72 -11.16 -42.95 -10.54
CA ILE A 72 -12.36 -43.57 -9.97
C ILE A 72 -13.10 -44.34 -11.06
N THR A 73 -13.41 -43.72 -12.19
CA THR A 73 -14.06 -44.39 -13.32
C THR A 73 -13.29 -45.62 -13.79
N LYS A 74 -11.96 -45.54 -13.86
CA LYS A 74 -11.12 -46.69 -14.23
C LYS A 74 -11.19 -47.83 -13.20
N LEU A 75 -11.29 -47.51 -11.92
CA LEU A 75 -11.42 -48.49 -10.85
C LEU A 75 -12.81 -49.12 -10.85
N GLU A 76 -13.87 -48.32 -10.98
CA GLU A 76 -15.25 -48.79 -11.10
C GLU A 76 -15.41 -49.78 -12.25
N ASN A 77 -14.90 -49.44 -13.44
CA ASN A 77 -14.93 -50.33 -14.59
C ASN A 77 -14.21 -51.67 -14.34
N LYS A 78 -13.05 -51.63 -13.67
CA LYS A 78 -12.31 -52.87 -13.33
C LYS A 78 -13.08 -53.75 -12.35
N VAL A 79 -13.70 -53.14 -11.34
CA VAL A 79 -14.51 -53.87 -10.36
C VAL A 79 -15.74 -54.49 -11.03
N ALA A 80 -16.40 -53.75 -11.93
CA ALA A 80 -17.55 -54.24 -12.68
C ALA A 80 -17.23 -55.45 -13.58
N ILE A 81 -16.03 -55.49 -14.18
CA ILE A 81 -15.59 -56.65 -14.98
C ILE A 81 -15.22 -57.85 -14.09
N ALA A 82 -14.75 -57.60 -12.86
CA ALA A 82 -14.31 -58.64 -11.93
C ALA A 82 -15.45 -59.24 -11.08
N SER A 83 -16.65 -58.69 -11.16
CA SER A 83 -17.86 -59.15 -10.45
C SER A 83 -18.72 -60.00 -11.38
#